data_AF-A0A815AN12-F1
#
_entry.id   AF-A0A815AN12-F1
#
_cell.length_a   1.000
_cell.length_b   1.000
_cell.length_c   1.000
_cell.angle_alpha   90.00
_cell.angle_beta   90.00
_cell.angle_gamma   90.00
#
_symmetry.space_group_name_H-M   'P 1'
#
loop_
_entity.id
_entity.type
_entity.pdbx_description
1 polymer ?
#
loop_
_entity_poly.entity_id
_entity_poly.type
_entity_poly.pdbx_seq_one_letter_code
_entity_poly.pdbx_strand_id
1 'polypeptide(L)'
;KNVIIADTTNALELTIWESHFDQIVLGDSYHIRLLKIRIFNDQISLTATADTSFIKIEDLQETVNEVDNNINRCHTLQGKIISIEKNNDQFACQGCGGFNMIESANIITCNDCHSRLFKDTSMNDDNLKIMILTLNNQEYSLKIPKSLIINLLNVDKTSSIQNTDFFYNENSLNTLLSTDVQFTYTEITGLITDIATYIQQ
;
A
#
# COMPACT_ATOMS: atom_id res chain seq x y z
N LYS A 1 -12.48 8.75 -15.53
CA LYS A 1 -12.94 8.36 -14.18
C LYS A 1 -12.50 6.92 -13.95
N ASN A 2 -11.97 6.60 -12.78
CA ASN A 2 -11.60 5.24 -12.45
C ASN A 2 -12.68 4.64 -11.55
N VAL A 3 -13.09 3.41 -11.85
CA VAL A 3 -14.06 2.65 -11.06
C VAL A 3 -13.50 1.27 -10.77
N ILE A 4 -14.02 0.64 -9.73
CA ILE A 4 -13.78 -0.77 -9.46
C ILE A 4 -14.87 -1.59 -10.10
N ILE A 5 -14.45 -2.59 -10.88
CA ILE A 5 -15.31 -3.70 -11.26
C ILE A 5 -14.86 -4.93 -10.51
N ALA A 6 -15.81 -5.77 -10.12
CA ALA A 6 -15.54 -6.98 -9.36
C ALA A 6 -16.43 -8.12 -9.80
N ASP A 7 -15.90 -9.32 -9.70
CA ASP A 7 -16.64 -10.56 -9.83
C ASP A 7 -16.42 -11.44 -8.58
N THR A 8 -16.87 -12.69 -8.64
CA THR A 8 -16.74 -13.64 -7.52
C THR A 8 -15.29 -14.06 -7.24
N THR A 9 -14.34 -13.72 -8.11
CA THR A 9 -12.94 -14.11 -8.02
C THR A 9 -12.05 -12.98 -7.53
N ASN A 10 -12.23 -11.75 -8.04
CA ASN A 10 -11.39 -10.61 -7.70
C ASN A 10 -12.02 -9.27 -8.12
N ALA A 11 -11.32 -8.18 -7.81
CA ALA A 11 -11.61 -6.83 -8.25
C ALA A 11 -10.47 -6.26 -9.11
N LEU A 12 -10.82 -5.35 -10.02
CA LEU A 12 -9.86 -4.69 -10.90
C LEU A 12 -10.27 -3.24 -11.18
N GLU A 13 -9.29 -2.36 -11.31
CA GLU A 13 -9.53 -0.98 -11.72
C GLU A 13 -9.87 -0.90 -13.22
N LEU A 14 -10.96 -0.19 -13.53
CA LEU A 14 -11.36 0.18 -14.87
C LEU A 14 -11.32 1.70 -15.04
N THR A 15 -10.44 2.18 -15.91
CA THR A 15 -10.44 3.57 -16.38
C THR A 15 -11.53 3.76 -17.45
N ILE A 16 -12.52 4.58 -17.16
CA ILE A 16 -13.58 5.00 -18.06
C ILE A 16 -13.25 6.39 -18.62
N TRP A 17 -13.51 6.60 -19.91
CA TRP A 17 -13.40 7.91 -20.58
C TRP A 17 -14.73 8.67 -20.58
N GLU A 18 -14.67 9.99 -20.72
CA GLU A 18 -15.83 10.89 -20.59
C GLU A 18 -17.05 10.46 -21.43
N SER A 19 -16.83 9.93 -22.64
CA SER A 19 -17.89 9.46 -23.53
C SER A 19 -18.74 8.31 -22.98
N HIS A 20 -18.33 7.68 -21.89
CA HIS A 20 -18.98 6.52 -21.28
C HIS A 20 -19.44 6.76 -19.83
N PHE A 21 -19.30 7.99 -19.28
CA PHE A 21 -19.64 8.25 -17.88
C PHE A 21 -21.12 8.01 -17.56
N ASP A 22 -22.02 8.39 -18.46
CA ASP A 22 -23.46 8.29 -18.25
C ASP A 22 -24.01 6.87 -18.45
N GLN A 23 -23.18 5.95 -18.97
CA GLN A 23 -23.59 4.57 -19.24
C GLN A 23 -23.45 3.65 -18.02
N ILE A 24 -22.83 4.14 -16.93
CA ILE A 24 -22.41 3.32 -15.80
C ILE A 24 -22.92 3.94 -14.49
N VAL A 25 -23.75 3.18 -13.82
CA VAL A 25 -24.27 3.43 -12.47
C VAL A 25 -23.59 2.47 -11.50
N LEU A 26 -23.14 3.00 -10.36
CA LEU A 26 -22.50 2.20 -9.32
C LEU A 26 -23.50 1.22 -8.69
N GLY A 27 -23.03 0.00 -8.38
CA GLY A 27 -23.85 -1.06 -7.80
C GLY A 27 -24.60 -1.91 -8.83
N ASP A 28 -24.65 -1.48 -10.09
CA ASP A 28 -25.23 -2.27 -11.19
C ASP A 28 -24.21 -3.23 -11.80
N SER A 29 -24.73 -4.29 -12.43
CA SER A 29 -23.94 -5.27 -13.16
C SER A 29 -23.95 -5.00 -14.66
N TYR A 30 -22.83 -5.27 -15.33
CA TYR A 30 -22.66 -4.98 -16.77
C TYR A 30 -21.93 -6.09 -17.51
N HIS A 31 -22.38 -6.37 -18.73
CA HIS A 31 -21.57 -7.01 -19.74
C HIS A 31 -20.76 -5.94 -20.48
N ILE A 32 -19.43 -5.98 -20.32
CA ILE A 32 -18.53 -4.97 -20.88
C ILE A 32 -17.71 -5.60 -21.99
N ARG A 33 -17.68 -4.97 -23.18
CA ARG A 33 -16.92 -5.45 -24.33
C ARG A 33 -15.88 -4.44 -24.78
N LEU A 34 -14.83 -4.94 -25.44
CA LEU A 34 -13.79 -4.13 -26.07
C LEU A 34 -13.04 -3.22 -25.07
N LEU A 35 -12.66 -3.81 -23.94
CA LEU A 35 -11.71 -3.21 -23.00
C LEU A 35 -10.28 -3.50 -23.43
N LYS A 36 -9.37 -2.59 -23.08
CA LYS A 36 -7.94 -2.78 -23.26
C LYS A 36 -7.27 -3.00 -21.90
N ILE A 37 -6.34 -3.95 -21.84
CA ILE A 37 -5.50 -4.18 -20.66
C ILE A 37 -4.36 -3.17 -20.67
N ARG A 38 -4.10 -2.55 -19.53
CA ARG A 38 -2.95 -1.69 -19.27
C ARG A 38 -2.15 -2.25 -18.11
N ILE A 39 -0.85 -2.42 -18.31
CA ILE A 39 0.09 -2.85 -17.29
C ILE A 39 1.00 -1.65 -16.99
N PHE A 40 1.05 -1.24 -15.73
CA PHE A 40 1.93 -0.16 -15.28
C PHE A 40 2.42 -0.47 -13.86
N ASN A 41 3.73 -0.43 -13.62
CA ASN A 41 4.34 -0.79 -12.34
C ASN A 41 3.82 -2.11 -11.76
N ASP A 42 3.77 -3.16 -12.59
CA ASP A 42 3.23 -4.49 -12.26
C ASP A 42 1.76 -4.53 -11.81
N GLN A 43 1.05 -3.40 -11.88
CA GLN A 43 -0.40 -3.34 -11.69
C GLN A 43 -1.11 -3.49 -13.02
N ILE A 44 -2.06 -4.42 -13.05
CA ILE A 44 -2.95 -4.67 -14.18
C ILE A 44 -4.21 -3.83 -13.97
N SER A 45 -4.59 -3.08 -15.00
CA SER A 45 -5.84 -2.32 -15.03
C SER A 45 -6.52 -2.50 -16.39
N LEU A 46 -7.81 -2.22 -16.43
CA LEU A 46 -8.58 -2.15 -17.67
C LEU A 46 -8.81 -0.69 -18.04
N THR A 47 -8.90 -0.42 -19.33
CA THR A 47 -9.30 0.89 -19.83
C THR A 47 -10.34 0.71 -20.93
N ALA A 48 -11.39 1.53 -20.86
CA ALA A 48 -12.33 1.68 -21.94
C ALA A 48 -11.62 2.23 -23.19
N THR A 49 -12.17 1.94 -24.35
CA THR A 49 -11.78 2.47 -25.65
C THR A 49 -12.97 3.20 -26.26
N ALA A 50 -12.80 3.82 -27.43
CA ALA A 50 -13.91 4.47 -28.13
C ALA A 50 -15.02 3.47 -28.52
N ASP A 51 -14.67 2.19 -28.69
CA ASP A 51 -15.58 1.13 -29.12
C ASP A 51 -16.12 0.30 -27.95
N THR A 52 -15.77 0.66 -26.70
CA THR A 52 -16.28 -0.05 -25.52
C THR A 52 -17.80 0.08 -25.43
N SER A 53 -18.47 -1.02 -25.09
CA SER A 53 -19.90 -1.03 -24.82
C SER A 53 -20.18 -1.58 -23.42
N PHE A 54 -21.11 -0.93 -22.73
CA PHE A 54 -21.62 -1.32 -21.42
C PHE A 54 -23.08 -1.72 -21.57
N ILE A 55 -23.39 -3.00 -21.32
CA ILE A 55 -24.76 -3.52 -21.40
C ILE A 55 -25.16 -3.93 -19.99
N LYS A 56 -26.09 -3.19 -19.37
CA LYS A 56 -26.58 -3.50 -18.02
C LYS A 56 -27.23 -4.88 -17.99
N ILE A 57 -26.99 -5.60 -16.90
CA ILE A 57 -27.58 -6.91 -16.60
C ILE A 57 -28.47 -6.73 -15.36
N GLU A 58 -29.74 -7.09 -15.47
CA GLU A 58 -30.72 -6.92 -14.37
C GLU A 58 -30.70 -8.07 -13.35
N ASP A 59 -30.32 -9.28 -13.78
CA ASP A 59 -30.38 -10.50 -12.96
C ASP A 59 -29.01 -11.17 -12.82
N LEU A 60 -28.08 -10.57 -12.05
CA LEU A 60 -26.94 -11.33 -11.54
C LEU A 60 -27.38 -12.00 -10.21
N GLN A 61 -27.51 -13.33 -10.21
CA GLN A 61 -27.94 -14.08 -9.02
C GLN A 61 -26.94 -14.02 -7.86
N GLU A 62 -25.71 -13.60 -8.11
CA GLU A 62 -24.66 -13.42 -7.13
C GLU A 62 -24.11 -11.99 -7.24
N THR A 63 -24.61 -11.08 -6.41
CA THR A 63 -23.98 -9.78 -6.20
C THR A 63 -22.75 -9.97 -5.32
N VAL A 64 -21.58 -9.56 -5.82
CA VAL A 64 -20.38 -9.43 -4.99
C VAL A 64 -20.69 -8.38 -3.92
N ASN A 65 -20.52 -8.72 -2.65
CA ASN A 65 -20.59 -7.74 -1.56
C ASN A 65 -19.68 -6.55 -1.89
N GLU A 66 -20.05 -5.33 -1.48
CA GLU A 66 -19.27 -4.11 -1.70
C GLU A 66 -17.78 -4.42 -1.58
N VAL A 67 -17.07 -4.35 -2.72
CA VAL A 67 -15.62 -4.42 -2.70
C VAL A 67 -15.20 -3.18 -1.95
N ASP A 68 -14.65 -3.42 -0.76
CA ASP A 68 -14.04 -2.39 0.06
C ASP A 68 -13.19 -1.54 -0.88
N ASN A 69 -13.50 -0.24 -1.01
CA ASN A 69 -12.90 0.69 -2.00
C ASN A 69 -11.39 0.91 -1.81
N ASN A 70 -10.77 0.03 -1.04
CA ASN A 70 -9.37 -0.14 -0.72
C ASN A 70 -8.56 -0.62 -1.93
N ILE A 71 -8.70 0.04 -3.09
CA ILE A 71 -7.57 0.09 -4.03
C ILE A 71 -6.41 0.68 -3.24
N ASN A 72 -5.29 -0.03 -3.21
CA ASN A 72 -4.01 0.46 -2.70
C ASN A 72 -3.58 1.71 -3.48
N ARG A 73 -4.17 2.87 -3.13
CA ARG A 73 -3.78 4.17 -3.67
C ARG A 73 -2.44 4.51 -3.05
N CYS A 74 -1.42 4.54 -3.91
CA CYS A 74 -0.11 5.04 -3.54
C CYS A 74 -0.14 6.57 -3.65
N HIS A 75 0.20 7.25 -2.56
CA HIS A 75 0.39 8.70 -2.54
C HIS A 75 1.87 9.00 -2.37
N THR A 76 2.33 10.04 -3.05
CA THR A 76 3.70 10.55 -2.88
C THR A 76 3.65 11.87 -2.17
N LEU A 77 4.44 12.01 -1.11
CA LEU A 77 4.55 13.23 -0.31
C LEU A 77 6.02 13.60 -0.12
N GLN A 78 6.25 14.88 0.12
CA GLN A 78 7.55 15.42 0.49
C GLN A 78 7.43 16.07 1.87
N GLY A 79 8.40 15.78 2.73
CA GLY A 79 8.43 16.33 4.08
C GLY A 79 9.65 15.92 4.86
N LYS A 80 9.68 16.36 6.11
CA LYS A 80 10.75 16.07 7.05
C LYS A 80 10.28 15.07 8.09
N ILE A 81 11.12 14.08 8.38
CA ILE A 81 10.87 13.15 9.49
C ILE A 81 11.09 13.91 10.79
N ILE A 82 10.07 14.00 11.62
CA ILE A 82 10.10 14.76 12.90
C ILE A 82 10.14 13.86 14.13
N SER A 83 9.73 12.60 13.99
CA SER A 83 9.82 11.60 15.06
C SER A 83 9.97 10.21 14.48
N ILE A 84 10.67 9.34 15.21
CA ILE A 84 10.86 7.93 14.88
C ILE A 84 10.61 7.12 16.15
N GLU A 85 9.72 6.15 16.05
CA GLU A 85 9.38 5.20 17.10
C GLU A 85 9.67 3.78 16.60
N LYS A 86 10.47 3.03 17.37
CA LYS A 86 10.68 1.61 17.11
C LYS A 86 9.43 0.84 17.51
N ASN A 87 8.88 0.07 16.59
CA ASN A 87 7.72 -0.75 16.88
C ASN A 87 8.15 -2.22 16.89
N ASN A 88 8.68 -2.66 18.04
CA ASN A 88 9.22 -4.01 18.20
C ASN A 88 8.13 -5.07 18.47
N ASP A 89 6.89 -4.63 18.71
CA ASP A 89 5.82 -5.48 19.24
C ASP A 89 4.69 -5.75 18.22
N GLN A 90 4.86 -5.41 16.94
CA GLN A 90 3.81 -5.61 15.93
C GLN A 90 4.25 -6.53 14.79
N PHE A 91 3.49 -7.60 14.59
CA PHE A 91 3.59 -8.46 13.42
C PHE A 91 3.16 -7.69 12.17
N ALA A 92 4.04 -7.59 11.18
CA ALA A 92 3.67 -7.16 9.85
C ALA A 92 3.22 -8.37 9.02
N CYS A 93 2.16 -8.20 8.25
CA CYS A 93 1.71 -9.19 7.30
C CYS A 93 2.73 -9.35 6.18
N GLN A 94 3.30 -10.54 6.03
CA GLN A 94 4.25 -10.84 4.94
C GLN A 94 3.63 -10.69 3.54
N GLY A 95 2.29 -10.73 3.42
CA GLY A 95 1.58 -10.58 2.15
C GLY A 95 1.38 -9.13 1.71
N CYS A 96 1.06 -8.22 2.64
CA CYS A 96 0.73 -6.82 2.30
C CYS A 96 1.50 -5.75 3.10
N GLY A 97 2.34 -6.15 4.04
CA GLY A 97 3.01 -5.28 5.01
C GLY A 97 2.06 -4.60 6.01
N GLY A 98 0.77 -4.96 6.01
CA GLY A 98 -0.24 -4.46 6.94
C GLY A 98 0.01 -4.91 8.38
N PHE A 99 -0.45 -4.12 9.35
CA PHE A 99 -0.17 -4.34 10.78
C PHE A 99 -1.43 -4.61 11.59
N ASN A 100 -2.60 -4.49 10.97
CA ASN A 100 -3.86 -4.82 11.63
C ASN A 100 -3.98 -6.33 11.66
N MET A 101 -3.44 -6.94 12.72
CA MET A 101 -3.39 -8.37 12.88
C MET A 101 -4.39 -8.81 13.94
N ILE A 102 -5.28 -9.74 13.58
CA ILE A 102 -6.10 -10.48 14.55
C ILE A 102 -5.33 -11.72 14.94
N GLU A 103 -4.97 -11.78 16.21
CA GLU A 103 -4.36 -12.96 16.79
C GLU A 103 -5.39 -13.93 17.33
N SER A 104 -5.28 -15.19 16.90
CA SER A 104 -5.89 -16.35 17.55
C SER A 104 -4.79 -17.27 18.07
N ALA A 105 -5.16 -18.37 18.75
CA ALA A 105 -4.22 -19.25 19.46
C ALA A 105 -2.93 -19.54 18.67
N ASN A 106 -3.05 -20.06 17.44
CA ASN A 106 -1.89 -20.44 16.60
C ASN A 106 -1.88 -19.73 15.24
N ILE A 107 -2.85 -18.87 14.95
CA ILE A 107 -3.01 -18.23 13.64
C ILE A 107 -3.11 -16.72 13.83
N ILE A 108 -2.29 -16.00 13.06
CA ILE A 108 -2.39 -14.55 12.88
C ILE A 108 -3.10 -14.30 11.55
N THR A 109 -4.16 -13.49 11.57
CA THR A 109 -4.88 -13.07 10.36
C THR A 109 -4.67 -11.59 10.14
N CYS A 110 -4.21 -11.21 8.95
CA CYS A 110 -4.15 -9.82 8.56
C CYS A 110 -5.56 -9.31 8.21
N ASN A 111 -6.01 -8.23 8.81
CA ASN A 111 -7.26 -7.58 8.44
C ASN A 111 -7.15 -6.82 7.12
N ASP A 112 -5.95 -6.37 6.75
CA ASP A 112 -5.74 -5.55 5.56
C ASP A 112 -5.76 -6.39 4.27
N CYS A 113 -5.32 -7.66 4.31
CA CYS A 113 -5.31 -8.54 3.13
C CYS A 113 -5.85 -9.96 3.38
N HIS A 114 -6.40 -10.23 4.57
CA HIS A 114 -6.96 -11.53 4.98
C HIS A 114 -6.01 -12.72 4.95
N SER A 115 -4.71 -12.48 4.75
CA SER A 115 -3.69 -13.53 4.81
C SER A 115 -3.61 -14.12 6.21
N ARG A 116 -3.50 -15.46 6.28
CA ARG A 116 -3.41 -16.22 7.53
C ARG A 116 -2.04 -16.86 7.64
N LEU A 117 -1.37 -16.63 8.76
CA LEU A 117 -0.03 -17.10 9.07
C LEU A 117 -0.05 -17.91 10.37
N PHE A 118 0.74 -18.97 10.46
CA PHE A 118 0.96 -19.63 11.76
C PHE A 118 1.91 -18.78 12.60
N LYS A 119 1.59 -18.57 13.88
CA LYS A 119 2.40 -17.77 14.82
C LYS A 119 3.86 -18.22 14.87
N ASP A 120 4.10 -19.53 14.82
CA ASP A 120 5.44 -20.11 14.87
C ASP A 120 6.28 -19.85 13.60
N THR A 121 5.62 -19.41 12.52
CA THR A 121 6.25 -19.09 11.22
C THR A 121 6.29 -17.61 10.90
N SER A 122 5.60 -16.77 11.68
CA SER A 122 5.64 -15.31 11.51
C SER A 122 6.89 -14.76 12.16
N MET A 123 7.82 -14.26 11.35
CA MET A 123 8.95 -13.48 11.86
C MET A 123 8.44 -12.11 12.30
N ASN A 124 8.82 -11.67 13.50
CA ASN A 124 8.73 -10.26 13.88
C ASN A 124 9.49 -9.45 12.83
N ASP A 125 8.83 -8.49 12.20
CA ASP A 125 9.48 -7.60 11.25
C ASP A 125 9.73 -6.27 11.96
N ASP A 126 11.01 -5.91 12.09
CA ASP A 126 11.42 -4.67 12.76
C ASP A 126 11.01 -3.48 11.89
N ASN A 127 9.87 -2.88 12.24
CA ASN A 127 9.33 -1.73 11.52
C ASN A 127 9.51 -0.45 12.32
N LEU A 128 9.76 0.65 11.63
CA LEU A 128 9.75 1.98 12.24
C LEU A 128 8.42 2.65 11.97
N LYS A 129 7.82 3.22 13.00
CA LYS A 129 6.78 4.22 12.84
C LYS A 129 7.45 5.59 12.81
N ILE A 130 7.12 6.39 11.81
CA ILE A 130 7.65 7.74 11.66
C ILE A 130 6.52 8.76 11.62
N MET A 131 6.80 9.94 12.17
CA MET A 131 5.98 11.12 11.96
C MET A 131 6.68 12.00 10.94
N ILE A 132 5.92 12.46 9.95
CA ILE A 132 6.41 13.34 8.90
C ILE A 132 5.63 14.63 8.92
N LEU A 133 6.36 15.74 8.90
CA LEU A 133 5.80 17.07 8.68
C LEU A 133 6.04 17.48 7.23
N THR A 134 4.96 17.71 6.50
CA THR A 134 5.01 18.17 5.10
C THR A 134 5.11 19.69 5.01
N LEU A 135 5.42 20.21 3.82
CA LEU A 135 5.59 21.65 3.57
C LEU A 135 4.35 22.50 3.85
N ASN A 136 3.16 21.89 3.84
CA ASN A 136 1.90 22.56 4.15
C ASN A 136 1.51 22.42 5.65
N ASN A 137 2.46 22.04 6.51
CA ASN A 137 2.28 21.76 7.94
C ASN A 137 1.29 20.63 8.26
N GLN A 138 1.08 19.69 7.34
CA GLN A 138 0.32 18.47 7.64
C GLN A 138 1.23 17.39 8.19
N GLU A 139 0.78 16.74 9.25
CA GLU A 139 1.47 15.63 9.89
C GLU A 139 0.93 14.28 9.43
N TYR A 140 1.82 13.36 9.10
CA TYR A 140 1.50 12.00 8.69
C TYR A 140 2.22 11.00 9.58
N SER A 141 1.46 10.05 10.12
CA SER A 141 1.99 8.89 10.85
C SER A 141 2.13 7.72 9.88
N LEU A 142 3.34 7.45 9.41
CA LEU A 142 3.61 6.40 8.43
C LEU A 142 4.53 5.33 9.00
N LYS A 143 4.64 4.22 8.26
CA LYS A 143 5.41 3.05 8.68
C LYS A 143 6.45 2.70 7.62
N ILE A 144 7.71 2.55 8.02
CA ILE A 144 8.79 2.14 7.13
C ILE A 144 9.06 0.64 7.34
N PRO A 145 8.96 -0.19 6.29
CA PRO A 145 9.48 -1.55 6.26
C PRO A 145 10.98 -1.63 6.52
N LYS A 146 11.44 -2.67 7.22
CA LYS A 146 12.87 -2.97 7.42
C LYS A 146 13.72 -2.91 6.15
N SER A 147 13.17 -3.41 5.04
CA SER A 147 13.84 -3.42 3.74
C SER A 147 14.19 -2.02 3.23
N LEU A 148 13.35 -1.02 3.51
CA LEU A 148 13.59 0.37 3.14
C LEU A 148 14.43 1.13 4.18
N ILE A 149 14.36 0.75 5.45
CA ILE A 149 15.20 1.31 6.52
C ILE A 149 16.69 1.09 6.20
N ILE A 150 17.05 -0.11 5.74
CA ILE A 150 18.44 -0.43 5.36
C ILE A 150 18.94 0.47 4.24
N ASN A 151 18.08 0.76 3.25
CA ASN A 151 18.43 1.65 2.13
C ASN A 151 18.59 3.11 2.58
N LEU A 152 17.73 3.58 3.48
CA LEU A 152 17.77 4.94 4.02
C LEU A 152 19.01 5.22 4.86
N LEU A 153 19.39 4.24 5.69
CA LEU A 153 20.51 4.40 6.62
C LEU A 153 21.87 4.16 5.97
N ASN A 154 21.89 3.88 4.66
CA ASN A 154 23.10 3.62 3.87
C ASN A 154 24.03 2.59 4.56
N VAL A 155 23.44 1.61 5.25
CA VAL A 155 24.19 0.63 6.03
C VAL A 155 24.73 -0.42 5.08
N ASP A 156 26.03 -0.62 5.10
CA ASP A 156 26.74 -1.57 4.25
C ASP A 156 26.07 -2.95 4.30
N LYS A 157 25.56 -3.41 3.15
CA LYS A 157 24.91 -4.73 2.95
C LYS A 157 25.85 -5.92 3.23
N THR A 158 27.13 -5.65 3.45
CA THR A 158 28.21 -6.64 3.58
C THR A 158 28.34 -7.22 4.98
N SER A 159 27.74 -6.60 5.99
CA SER A 159 27.77 -7.16 7.34
C SER A 159 26.59 -8.13 7.51
N SER A 160 26.88 -9.43 7.54
CA SER A 160 25.99 -10.51 7.94
C SER A 160 25.59 -10.39 9.42
N ILE A 161 25.04 -9.25 9.81
CA ILE A 161 24.66 -8.94 11.19
C ILE A 161 23.16 -9.19 11.29
N GLN A 162 22.82 -10.33 11.86
CA GLN A 162 21.44 -10.72 12.18
C GLN A 162 20.83 -9.92 13.35
N ASN A 163 21.53 -8.90 13.85
CA ASN A 163 21.07 -8.10 14.98
C ASN A 163 20.54 -6.73 14.52
N THR A 164 19.24 -6.55 14.70
CA THR A 164 18.49 -5.34 14.34
C THR A 164 18.83 -4.15 15.20
N ASP A 165 19.31 -4.38 16.42
CA ASP A 165 19.78 -3.34 17.33
C ASP A 165 20.95 -2.51 16.79
N PHE A 166 21.75 -3.06 15.87
CA PHE A 166 22.92 -2.36 15.31
C PHE A 166 22.53 -1.27 14.31
N PHE A 167 21.41 -1.44 13.59
CA PHE A 167 20.97 -0.50 12.56
C PHE A 167 20.39 0.78 13.15
N TYR A 168 19.89 0.73 14.39
CA TYR A 168 19.18 1.82 15.03
C TYR A 168 19.99 2.53 16.13
N ASN A 169 21.27 2.81 15.88
CA ASN A 169 22.02 3.68 16.77
C ASN A 169 21.52 5.13 16.66
N GLU A 170 21.68 5.92 17.73
CA GLU A 170 21.16 7.30 17.79
C GLU A 170 21.67 8.19 16.64
N ASN A 171 22.90 7.98 16.17
CA ASN A 171 23.47 8.78 15.08
C ASN A 171 22.75 8.52 13.74
N SER A 172 22.44 7.26 13.43
CA SER A 172 21.67 6.87 12.25
C SER A 172 20.25 7.47 12.28
N LEU A 173 19.58 7.44 13.43
CA LEU A 173 18.24 7.99 13.60
C LEU A 173 18.22 9.52 13.55
N ASN A 174 19.22 10.18 14.14
CA ASN A 174 19.35 11.64 14.08
C ASN A 174 19.64 12.16 12.66
N THR A 175 20.31 11.36 11.83
CA THR A 175 20.52 11.68 10.41
C THR A 175 19.20 11.63 9.63
N LEU A 176 18.34 10.65 9.91
CA LEU A 176 16.99 10.58 9.33
C LEU A 176 16.13 11.79 9.72
N LEU A 177 16.16 12.20 10.99
CA LEU A 177 15.40 13.35 11.51
C LEU A 177 15.83 14.70 10.90
N SER A 178 17.00 14.77 10.28
CA SER A 178 17.54 15.99 9.67
C SER A 178 17.40 16.02 8.14
N THR A 179 16.87 14.97 7.52
CA THR A 179 16.81 14.82 6.06
C THR A 179 15.42 15.10 5.52
N ASP A 180 15.34 15.89 4.43
CA ASP A 180 14.12 16.02 3.64
C ASP A 180 13.95 14.78 2.76
N VAL A 181 12.78 14.16 2.86
CA VAL A 181 12.48 12.90 2.19
C VAL A 181 11.25 13.03 1.33
N GLN A 182 11.30 12.40 0.16
CA GLN A 182 10.13 12.08 -0.62
C GLN A 182 9.80 10.61 -0.39
N PHE A 183 8.55 10.32 -0.06
CA PHE A 183 8.10 8.95 0.21
C PHE A 183 6.81 8.67 -0.54
N THR A 184 6.70 7.44 -1.02
CA THR A 184 5.46 6.90 -1.58
C THR A 184 4.90 5.93 -0.56
N TYR A 185 3.62 6.06 -0.23
CA TYR A 185 2.95 5.21 0.76
C TYR A 185 1.56 4.80 0.32
N THR A 186 1.12 3.65 0.82
CA THR A 186 -0.23 3.14 0.58
C THR A 186 -1.20 3.79 1.56
N GLU A 187 -2.26 4.44 1.05
CA GLU A 187 -3.21 5.22 1.86
C GLU A 187 -3.82 4.41 3.02
N ILE A 188 -4.19 3.16 2.73
CA ILE A 188 -4.93 2.29 3.65
C ILE A 188 -4.05 1.83 4.81
N THR A 189 -2.82 1.42 4.51
CA THR A 189 -1.93 0.82 5.50
C THR A 189 -0.98 1.83 6.15
N GLY A 190 -0.82 3.00 5.53
CA GLY A 190 0.21 3.98 5.89
C GLY A 190 1.63 3.44 5.65
N LEU A 191 1.77 2.34 4.89
CA LEU A 191 3.05 1.68 4.64
C LEU A 191 3.80 2.42 3.55
N ILE A 192 5.04 2.82 3.83
CA ILE A 192 5.94 3.39 2.85
C ILE A 192 6.43 2.27 1.94
N THR A 193 6.20 2.44 0.65
CA THR A 193 6.58 1.50 -0.42
C THR A 193 7.84 1.94 -1.14
N ASP A 194 8.16 3.23 -1.11
CA ASP A 194 9.39 3.80 -1.67
C ASP A 194 9.81 5.06 -0.92
N ILE A 195 11.12 5.31 -0.85
CA ILE A 195 11.68 6.50 -0.20
C ILE A 195 12.94 6.99 -0.90
N ALA A 196 12.99 8.29 -1.17
CA ALA A 196 14.13 8.97 -1.77
C ALA A 196 14.54 10.16 -0.90
N THR A 197 15.84 10.27 -0.63
CA THR A 197 16.41 11.44 0.04
C THR A 197 16.59 12.56 -0.97
N TYR A 198 16.10 13.76 -0.65
CA TYR A 198 16.36 14.94 -1.46
C TYR A 198 17.69 15.54 -1.02
N ILE A 199 18.66 15.57 -1.94
CA ILE A 199 19.83 16.46 -1.79
C ILE A 199 19.43 17.74 -2.52
N GLN A 200 19.17 18.82 -1.77
CA GLN A 200 19.09 20.16 -2.36
C GLN A 200 20.44 20.44 -3.04
N GLN A 201 20.43 20.55 -4.37
CA GLN A 201 21.55 21.14 -5.14
C GLN A 201 21.51 22.66 -5.00
#